data_AF-J3LUF3-F1
#
_entry.id   AF-J3LUF3-F1
#
_cell.length_a   1.000
_cell.length_b   1.000
_cell.length_c   1.000
_cell.angle_alpha   90.00
_cell.angle_beta   90.00
_cell.angle_gamma   90.00
#
_symmetry.space_group_name_H-M   'P 1'
#
loop_
_entity.id
_entity.type
_entity.pdbx_description
1 polymer ?
#
loop_
_entity_poly.entity_id
_entity_poly.type
_entity_poly.pdbx_seq_one_letter_code
_entity_poly.pdbx_strand_id
1 'polypeptide(L)'
;MMACAKTPHPDVCITVLSAIPECRAGGDNPQLLAEHAIRSAAAIGAAAGTFAHAELDIVKDTDTWQCLDECAEDIEEAVSHLDDSEGDVDIAAKFRDVRLFMDVADRDTWSCEESCRDAPPSPVKATMLDKNEAFERFLRITRSLIEQAIGPVDAPTPEPATTTDSSP
;
A
#
# COMPACT_ATOMS: atom_id res chain seq x y z
N MET A 1 2.27 9.92 -17.27
CA MET A 1 1.72 8.98 -16.29
C MET A 1 0.36 9.49 -15.80
N MET A 2 -0.66 9.42 -16.66
CA MET A 2 -2.02 9.92 -16.41
C MET A 2 -2.73 9.20 -15.27
N ALA A 3 -2.41 7.93 -15.02
CA ALA A 3 -2.97 7.18 -13.90
C ALA A 3 -2.60 7.81 -12.54
N CYS A 4 -1.37 8.33 -12.40
CA CYS A 4 -0.93 9.05 -11.20
C CYS A 4 -1.71 10.35 -10.98
N ALA A 5 -2.16 11.03 -12.04
CA ALA A 5 -2.93 12.27 -11.91
C ALA A 5 -4.29 12.07 -11.24
N LYS A 6 -4.78 10.82 -11.17
CA LYS A 6 -6.04 10.45 -10.51
C LYS A 6 -5.84 9.91 -9.08
N THR A 7 -4.61 9.88 -8.60
CA THR A 7 -4.29 9.41 -7.24
C THR A 7 -4.36 10.57 -6.25
N PRO A 8 -4.55 10.29 -4.94
CA PRO A 8 -4.57 11.34 -3.90
C PRO A 8 -3.26 12.14 -3.78
N HIS A 9 -2.13 11.58 -4.24
CA HIS A 9 -0.81 12.22 -4.20
C HIS A 9 -0.07 12.07 -5.54
N PRO A 10 -0.47 12.85 -6.57
CA PRO A 10 0.06 12.69 -7.92
C PRO A 10 1.58 12.84 -8.02
N ASP A 11 2.15 13.82 -7.33
CA ASP A 11 3.59 14.09 -7.37
C ASP A 11 4.41 12.95 -6.76
N VAL A 12 3.93 12.35 -5.67
CA VAL A 12 4.56 11.20 -5.02
C VAL A 12 4.47 9.98 -5.94
N CYS A 13 3.29 9.73 -6.52
CA CYS A 13 3.09 8.63 -7.48
C CYS A 13 4.06 8.75 -8.67
N ILE A 14 4.14 9.94 -9.28
CA ILE A 14 5.03 10.21 -10.40
C ILE A 14 6.50 10.03 -9.97
N THR A 15 6.89 10.61 -8.84
CA THR A 15 8.29 10.55 -8.37
C THR A 15 8.75 9.11 -8.18
N VAL A 16 7.95 8.29 -7.48
CA VAL A 16 8.32 6.90 -7.19
C VAL A 16 8.25 6.04 -8.44
N LEU A 17 7.14 6.04 -9.17
CA LEU A 17 6.95 5.13 -10.29
C LEU A 17 7.78 5.53 -11.51
N SER A 18 8.05 6.82 -11.74
CA SER A 18 8.95 7.22 -12.84
C SER A 18 10.42 6.90 -12.59
N ALA A 19 10.81 6.57 -11.36
CA ALA A 19 12.15 6.04 -11.09
C ALA A 19 12.32 4.62 -11.67
N ILE A 20 11.23 3.88 -11.87
CA ILE A 20 11.20 2.50 -12.36
C ILE A 20 11.19 2.50 -13.91
N PRO A 21 12.21 1.92 -14.57
CA PRO A 21 12.28 1.88 -16.03
C PRO A 21 11.06 1.26 -16.70
N GLU A 22 10.51 0.19 -16.14
CA GLU A 22 9.33 -0.54 -16.61
C GLU A 22 8.10 0.36 -16.60
N CYS A 23 7.86 1.10 -15.51
CA CYS A 23 6.76 2.06 -15.44
C CYS A 23 6.93 3.22 -16.41
N ARG A 24 8.17 3.70 -16.64
CA ARG A 24 8.43 4.73 -17.66
C ARG A 24 8.13 4.22 -19.07
N ALA A 25 8.55 2.99 -19.39
CA ALA A 25 8.37 2.39 -20.71
C ALA A 25 6.93 1.93 -20.97
N GLY A 26 6.28 1.39 -19.95
CA GLY A 26 4.89 0.89 -19.99
C GLY A 26 3.82 1.97 -19.87
N GLY A 27 4.22 3.24 -19.69
CA GLY A 27 3.35 4.40 -19.79
C GLY A 27 2.21 4.39 -18.78
N ASP A 28 0.98 4.47 -19.29
CA ASP A 28 -0.26 4.59 -18.50
C ASP A 28 -0.97 3.25 -18.27
N ASN A 29 -0.30 2.11 -18.46
CA ASN A 29 -0.89 0.79 -18.18
C ASN A 29 -1.25 0.67 -16.68
N PRO A 30 -2.55 0.65 -16.32
CA PRO A 30 -2.95 0.67 -14.91
C PRO A 30 -2.51 -0.57 -14.14
N GLN A 31 -2.49 -1.74 -14.78
CA GLN A 31 -2.08 -2.99 -14.15
C GLN A 31 -0.60 -2.97 -13.80
N LEU A 32 0.25 -2.56 -14.75
CA LEU A 32 1.69 -2.43 -14.54
C LEU A 32 1.98 -1.43 -13.41
N LEU A 33 1.32 -0.28 -13.42
CA LEU A 33 1.51 0.75 -12.39
C LEU A 33 1.04 0.28 -11.02
N ALA A 34 -0.10 -0.43 -10.93
CA ALA A 34 -0.60 -1.00 -9.68
C ALA A 34 0.35 -2.07 -9.13
N GLU A 35 0.88 -2.95 -9.98
CA GLU A 35 1.82 -3.99 -9.59
C GLU A 35 3.12 -3.42 -9.03
N HIS A 36 3.70 -2.42 -9.70
CA HIS A 36 4.89 -1.73 -9.20
C HIS A 36 4.61 -0.83 -8.00
N ALA A 37 3.39 -0.31 -7.86
CA ALA A 37 2.97 0.43 -6.67
C ALA A 37 2.91 -0.48 -5.44
N ILE A 38 2.34 -1.69 -5.56
CA ILE A 38 2.35 -2.70 -4.47
C ILE A 38 3.78 -2.99 -4.02
N ARG A 39 4.70 -3.28 -4.95
CA ARG A 39 6.12 -3.53 -4.63
C ARG A 39 6.79 -2.33 -3.97
N SER A 40 6.49 -1.12 -4.45
CA SER A 40 7.06 0.10 -3.89
C SER A 40 6.49 0.38 -2.49
N ALA A 41 5.20 0.14 -2.25
CA ALA A 41 4.59 0.21 -0.93
C ALA A 41 5.25 -0.77 0.04
N ALA A 42 5.43 -2.03 -0.37
CA ALA A 42 6.12 -3.04 0.43
C ALA A 42 7.55 -2.61 0.79
N ALA A 43 8.30 -2.07 -0.17
CA ALA A 43 9.66 -1.57 0.07
C ALA A 43 9.69 -0.36 1.02
N ILE A 44 8.73 0.57 0.90
CA ILE A 44 8.62 1.74 1.79
C ILE A 44 8.28 1.29 3.22
N GLY A 45 7.32 0.37 3.39
CA GLY A 45 6.94 -0.19 4.68
C GLY A 45 8.09 -0.99 5.31
N ALA A 46 8.75 -1.86 4.56
CA ALA A 46 9.91 -2.62 5.04
C ALA A 46 11.06 -1.71 5.52
N ALA A 47 11.28 -0.56 4.85
CA ALA A 47 12.26 0.43 5.30
C ALA A 47 11.83 1.18 6.57
N ALA A 48 10.53 1.27 6.86
CA ALA A 48 10.00 1.80 8.11
C ALA A 48 10.17 0.78 9.25
N GLY A 49 9.78 -0.48 9.05
CA GLY A 49 10.00 -1.56 10.02
C GLY A 49 11.49 -1.77 10.35
N THR A 50 12.35 -1.77 9.32
CA THR A 50 13.82 -1.85 9.52
C THR A 50 14.35 -0.72 10.40
N PHE A 51 13.81 0.49 10.24
CA PHE A 51 14.18 1.62 11.09
C PHE A 51 13.71 1.41 12.54
N ALA A 52 12.46 1.00 12.73
CA ALA A 52 11.92 0.74 14.06
C ALA A 52 12.77 -0.30 14.82
N HIS A 53 13.06 -1.45 14.18
CA HIS A 53 13.91 -2.49 14.76
C HIS A 53 15.30 -2.01 15.15
N ALA A 54 15.94 -1.20 14.30
CA ALA A 54 17.25 -0.65 14.60
C ALA A 54 17.24 0.26 15.84
N GLU A 55 16.15 0.99 16.07
CA GLU A 55 15.99 1.88 17.22
C GLU A 55 15.55 1.12 18.48
N LEU A 56 14.75 0.05 18.36
CA LEU A 56 14.32 -0.80 19.49
C LEU A 56 15.51 -1.38 20.28
N ASP A 57 16.62 -1.70 19.61
CA ASP A 57 17.86 -2.16 20.25
C ASP A 57 18.51 -1.07 21.14
N ILE A 58 18.29 0.20 20.80
CA ILE A 58 19.00 1.37 21.37
C ILE A 58 18.15 2.04 22.45
N VAL A 59 16.86 2.22 22.19
CA VAL A 59 15.92 2.90 23.09
C VAL A 59 15.85 2.18 24.44
N LYS A 60 15.77 2.97 25.52
CA LYS A 60 15.65 2.49 26.91
C LYS A 60 14.43 3.05 27.62
N ASP A 61 13.77 4.02 26.98
CA ASP A 61 12.50 4.59 27.41
C ASP A 61 11.37 3.65 26.98
N THR A 62 10.54 3.23 27.94
CA THR A 62 9.46 2.26 27.69
C THR A 62 8.43 2.81 26.71
N ASP A 63 8.09 4.09 26.79
CA ASP A 63 7.00 4.64 25.98
C ASP A 63 7.42 4.77 24.50
N THR A 64 8.64 5.22 24.22
CA THR A 64 9.20 5.22 22.85
C THR A 64 9.43 3.80 22.37
N TRP A 65 9.87 2.87 23.22
CA TRP A 65 10.03 1.47 22.82
C TRP A 65 8.70 0.87 22.37
N GLN A 66 7.64 1.03 23.16
CA GLN A 66 6.30 0.53 22.83
C GLN A 66 5.73 1.18 21.56
N CYS A 67 5.92 2.50 21.42
CA CYS A 67 5.59 3.24 20.19
C CYS A 67 6.24 2.63 18.94
N LEU A 68 7.54 2.29 19.00
CA LEU A 68 8.27 1.71 17.87
C LEU A 68 7.86 0.27 17.59
N ASP A 69 7.65 -0.52 18.64
CA ASP A 69 7.31 -1.94 18.56
C ASP A 69 5.93 -2.13 17.92
N GLU A 70 4.89 -1.48 18.46
CA GLU A 70 3.54 -1.55 17.90
C GLU A 70 3.48 -0.98 16.47
N CYS A 71 4.21 0.11 16.20
CA CYS A 71 4.34 0.62 14.83
C CYS A 71 4.97 -0.39 13.87
N ALA A 72 6.00 -1.10 14.31
CA ALA A 72 6.71 -2.05 13.48
C ALA A 72 5.81 -3.25 13.16
N GLU A 73 5.11 -3.79 14.16
CA GLU A 73 4.22 -4.94 14.00
C GLU A 73 3.15 -4.69 12.92
N ASP A 74 2.44 -3.57 13.00
CA ASP A 74 1.37 -3.27 12.04
C ASP A 74 1.89 -2.92 10.64
N ILE A 75 3.05 -2.26 10.54
CA ILE A 75 3.70 -2.04 9.25
C ILE A 75 4.12 -3.38 8.64
N GLU A 76 4.65 -4.30 9.44
CA GLU A 76 5.07 -5.62 8.98
C GLU A 76 3.90 -6.51 8.58
N GLU A 77 2.79 -6.46 9.32
CA GLU A 77 1.54 -7.09 8.92
C GLU A 77 1.08 -6.54 7.57
N ALA A 78 1.03 -5.21 7.42
CA ALA A 78 0.65 -4.60 6.16
C ALA A 78 1.59 -4.98 5.00
N VAL A 79 2.90 -5.01 5.25
CA VAL A 79 3.90 -5.44 4.25
C VAL A 79 3.70 -6.91 3.86
N SER A 80 3.43 -7.80 4.82
CA SER A 80 3.18 -9.21 4.54
C SER A 80 2.01 -9.42 3.57
N HIS A 81 0.94 -8.64 3.71
CA HIS A 81 -0.20 -8.68 2.79
C HIS A 81 0.12 -8.14 1.39
N LEU A 82 1.12 -7.27 1.26
CA LEU A 82 1.61 -6.80 -0.04
C LEU A 82 2.57 -7.81 -0.68
N ASP A 83 3.37 -8.51 0.12
CA ASP A 83 4.43 -9.45 -0.34
C ASP A 83 3.91 -10.87 -0.62
N ASP A 84 2.92 -11.35 0.16
CA ASP A 84 2.22 -12.65 -0.03
C ASP A 84 1.48 -12.76 -1.38
N SER A 85 1.50 -11.68 -2.15
CA SER A 85 1.01 -11.61 -3.51
C SER A 85 2.01 -12.12 -4.56
N GLU A 86 3.13 -12.74 -4.17
CA GLU A 86 4.09 -13.39 -5.06
C GLU A 86 3.77 -14.89 -5.23
N GLY A 87 3.07 -15.22 -6.32
CA GLY A 87 2.77 -16.58 -6.77
C GLY A 87 2.18 -16.56 -8.17
N ASP A 88 1.99 -17.73 -8.80
CA ASP A 88 1.38 -17.92 -10.13
C ASP A 88 -0.14 -17.65 -10.11
N VAL A 89 -0.54 -16.56 -9.44
CA VAL A 89 -1.91 -16.15 -9.17
C VAL A 89 -2.34 -15.16 -10.24
N ASP A 90 -3.62 -15.24 -10.65
CA ASP A 90 -4.26 -14.22 -11.47
C ASP A 90 -4.01 -12.83 -10.86
N ILE A 91 -3.37 -11.93 -11.62
CA ILE A 91 -3.01 -10.58 -11.17
C ILE A 91 -4.24 -9.78 -10.71
N ALA A 92 -5.42 -10.05 -11.28
CA ALA A 92 -6.65 -9.42 -10.85
C ALA A 92 -7.13 -9.95 -9.49
N ALA A 93 -6.88 -11.22 -9.17
CA ALA A 93 -7.13 -11.79 -7.84
C ALA A 93 -6.20 -11.16 -6.79
N LYS A 94 -4.91 -11.07 -7.11
CA LYS A 94 -3.92 -10.35 -6.29
C LYS A 94 -4.36 -8.92 -5.95
N PHE A 95 -4.81 -8.17 -6.95
CA PHE A 95 -5.29 -6.80 -6.73
C PHE A 95 -6.56 -6.74 -5.86
N ARG A 96 -7.47 -7.73 -5.98
CA ARG A 96 -8.64 -7.82 -5.11
C ARG A 96 -8.25 -8.12 -3.66
N ASP A 97 -7.30 -9.02 -3.44
CA ASP A 97 -6.86 -9.41 -2.10
C ASP A 97 -6.16 -8.24 -1.39
N VAL A 98 -5.23 -7.55 -2.07
CA VAL A 98 -4.58 -6.36 -1.53
C VAL A 98 -5.59 -5.25 -1.22
N ARG A 99 -6.56 -5.00 -2.11
CA ARG A 99 -7.61 -4.00 -1.86
C ARG A 99 -8.48 -4.39 -0.67
N LEU A 100 -8.85 -5.66 -0.55
CA LEU A 100 -9.64 -6.16 0.58
C LEU A 100 -8.90 -5.96 1.91
N PHE A 101 -7.60 -6.26 1.95
CA PHE A 101 -6.77 -5.97 3.11
C PHE A 101 -6.80 -4.47 3.45
N MET A 102 -6.55 -3.60 2.47
CA MET A 102 -6.58 -2.16 2.70
C MET A 102 -7.95 -1.70 3.22
N ASP A 103 -9.07 -2.25 2.71
CA ASP A 103 -10.43 -1.93 3.18
C ASP A 103 -10.68 -2.35 4.64
N VAL A 104 -10.03 -3.43 5.08
CA VAL A 104 -10.08 -3.88 6.48
C VAL A 104 -9.21 -2.96 7.34
N ALA A 105 -8.00 -2.66 6.90
CA ALA A 105 -7.07 -1.77 7.60
C ALA A 105 -7.66 -0.35 7.78
N ASP A 106 -8.32 0.22 6.76
CA ASP A 106 -8.97 1.53 6.86
C ASP A 106 -10.13 1.58 7.87
N ARG A 107 -10.69 0.41 8.26
CA ARG A 107 -11.73 0.30 9.29
C ARG A 107 -11.15 0.09 10.68
N ASP A 108 -9.88 -0.28 10.76
CA ASP A 108 -9.19 -0.28 12.03
C ASP A 108 -9.01 1.16 12.49
N THR A 109 -9.25 1.39 13.78
CA THR A 109 -9.06 2.70 14.40
C THR A 109 -7.66 2.89 14.93
N TRP A 110 -6.86 1.82 14.95
CA TRP A 110 -5.47 1.85 15.37
C TRP A 110 -4.57 2.52 14.33
N SER A 111 -3.56 3.26 14.78
CA SER A 111 -2.52 3.85 13.93
C SER A 111 -1.20 4.02 14.70
N CYS A 112 -0.10 4.14 13.98
CA CYS A 112 1.20 4.49 14.57
C CYS A 112 1.16 5.76 15.42
N GLU A 113 0.43 6.78 14.99
CA GLU A 113 0.23 8.01 15.74
C GLU A 113 -0.47 7.76 17.09
N GLU A 114 -1.39 6.80 17.14
CA GLU A 114 -2.08 6.37 18.35
C GLU A 114 -1.11 5.68 19.32
N SER A 115 -0.37 4.67 18.85
CA SER A 115 0.65 3.95 19.62
C SER A 115 1.73 4.88 20.16
N CYS A 116 2.09 5.90 19.38
CA CYS A 116 3.11 6.85 19.76
C CYS A 116 2.57 8.04 20.58
N ARG A 117 1.28 8.13 20.91
CA ARG A 117 0.70 9.31 21.56
C ARG A 117 1.44 9.71 22.83
N ASP A 118 1.67 8.74 23.72
CA ASP A 118 2.22 8.97 25.06
C ASP A 118 3.75 9.01 25.09
N ALA A 119 4.42 8.55 24.02
CA ALA A 119 5.87 8.62 23.90
C ALA A 119 6.38 10.07 23.89
N PRO A 120 7.46 10.39 24.63
CA PRO A 120 8.00 11.75 24.68
C PRO A 120 8.49 12.20 23.29
N PRO A 121 8.42 13.52 22.98
CA PRO A 121 8.95 14.03 21.72
C PRO A 121 10.45 13.72 21.58
N SER A 122 10.81 13.03 20.50
CA SER A 122 12.19 12.66 20.20
C SER A 122 12.41 12.63 18.67
N PRO A 123 13.66 12.75 18.20
CA PRO A 123 13.98 12.56 16.78
C PRO A 123 13.60 11.16 16.28
N VAL A 124 13.68 10.14 17.14
CA VAL A 124 13.32 8.76 16.81
C VAL A 124 11.83 8.63 16.56
N LYS A 125 10.98 9.12 17.48
CA LYS A 125 9.52 9.18 17.31
C LYS A 125 9.15 9.96 16.06
N ALA A 126 9.72 11.14 15.85
CA ALA A 126 9.44 11.96 14.67
C ALA A 126 9.80 11.22 13.37
N THR A 127 10.95 10.57 13.33
CA THR A 127 11.39 9.79 12.15
C THR A 127 10.50 8.57 11.91
N MET A 128 10.03 7.90 12.96
CA MET A 128 9.09 6.77 12.82
C MET A 128 7.77 7.23 12.22
N LEU A 129 7.18 8.29 12.76
CA LEU A 129 5.91 8.85 12.26
C LEU A 129 6.05 9.36 10.82
N ASP A 130 7.14 10.04 10.47
CA ASP A 130 7.38 10.48 9.09
C ASP A 130 7.47 9.29 8.10
N LYS A 131 8.07 8.18 8.55
CA LYS A 131 8.17 6.95 7.75
C LYS A 131 6.82 6.24 7.61
N ASN A 132 6.05 6.16 8.69
CA ASN A 132 4.68 5.64 8.66
C ASN A 132 3.81 6.46 7.71
N GLU A 133 3.84 7.80 7.84
CA GLU A 133 3.06 8.69 6.98
C GLU A 133 3.44 8.49 5.51
N ALA A 134 4.73 8.32 5.20
CA ALA A 134 5.17 8.04 3.84
C ALA A 134 4.62 6.70 3.32
N PHE A 135 4.58 5.66 4.16
CA PHE A 135 4.01 4.36 3.83
C PHE A 135 2.50 4.46 3.58
N GLU A 136 1.73 5.02 4.51
CA GLU A 136 0.28 5.21 4.36
C GLU A 136 -0.08 6.04 3.14
N ARG A 137 0.66 7.14 2.92
CA ARG A 137 0.49 8.00 1.75
C ARG A 137 0.65 7.19 0.46
N PHE A 138 1.60 6.27 0.43
CA PHE A 138 1.84 5.42 -0.73
C PHE A 138 0.84 4.25 -0.84
N LEU A 139 0.31 3.73 0.27
CA LEU A 139 -0.81 2.78 0.26
C LEU A 139 -2.06 3.39 -0.39
N ARG A 140 -2.39 4.66 -0.08
CA ARG A 140 -3.51 5.38 -0.71
C ARG A 140 -3.33 5.56 -2.23
N ILE A 141 -2.11 5.81 -2.68
CA ILE A 141 -1.76 5.84 -4.12
C ILE A 141 -1.97 4.44 -4.73
N THR A 142 -1.47 3.41 -4.06
CA THR A 142 -1.53 2.02 -4.51
C THR A 142 -2.98 1.55 -4.67
N ARG A 143 -3.85 1.83 -3.68
CA ARG A 143 -5.30 1.60 -3.74
C ARG A 143 -5.91 2.23 -5.00
N SER A 144 -5.64 3.50 -5.25
CA SER A 144 -6.19 4.22 -6.41
C SER A 144 -5.72 3.63 -7.74
N LEU A 145 -4.49 3.13 -7.83
CA LEU A 145 -3.98 2.45 -9.02
C LEU A 145 -4.62 1.07 -9.21
N ILE A 146 -4.82 0.32 -8.12
CA ILE A 146 -5.54 -0.95 -8.13
C ILE A 146 -6.97 -0.75 -8.64
N GLU A 147 -7.70 0.25 -8.13
CA GLU A 147 -9.06 0.57 -8.61
C GLU A 147 -9.11 0.92 -10.10
N GLN A 148 -8.09 1.62 -10.60
CA GLN A 148 -7.94 1.90 -12.03
C GLN A 148 -7.63 0.63 -12.84
N ALA A 149 -6.99 -0.38 -12.24
CA ALA A 149 -6.59 -1.62 -12.90
C ALA A 149 -7.70 -2.68 -12.98
N ILE A 150 -8.52 -2.83 -11.93
CA ILE A 150 -9.58 -3.85 -11.85
C ILE A 150 -11.01 -3.27 -11.79
N GLY A 151 -11.14 -1.95 -11.84
CA GLY A 151 -12.41 -1.26 -11.70
C GLY A 151 -12.86 -1.11 -10.24
N PRO A 152 -13.85 -0.22 -10.01
CA PRO A 152 -14.48 -0.07 -8.70
C PRO A 152 -15.22 -1.35 -8.30
N VAL A 153 -15.42 -1.56 -6.99
CA VAL A 153 -16.09 -2.73 -6.40
C VAL A 153 -17.48 -2.99 -7.01
N ASP A 154 -18.18 -1.93 -7.45
CA ASP A 154 -19.55 -1.98 -7.96
C ASP A 154 -19.67 -2.00 -9.50
N ALA A 155 -18.58 -2.27 -10.24
CA ALA A 155 -18.68 -2.37 -11.69
C ALA A 155 -19.56 -3.58 -12.07
N PRO A 156 -20.64 -3.41 -12.86
CA PRO A 156 -21.49 -4.51 -13.25
C PRO A 156 -20.68 -5.52 -14.06
N THR A 157 -20.61 -6.76 -13.57
CA THR A 157 -20.10 -7.89 -14.33
C THR A 157 -20.81 -7.93 -15.68
N PRO A 158 -20.09 -7.94 -16.83
CA PRO A 158 -20.73 -8.12 -18.12
C PRO A 158 -21.44 -9.48 -18.10
N GLU A 159 -22.78 -9.48 -18.22
CA GLU A 159 -23.55 -10.71 -18.35
C GLU A 159 -23.02 -11.52 -19.55
N PRO A 160 -22.87 -12.85 -19.42
CA PRO A 160 -22.48 -13.68 -20.54
C PRO A 160 -23.53 -13.55 -21.64
N ALA A 161 -23.09 -13.20 -22.86
CA ALA A 161 -23.95 -13.02 -24.01
C ALA A 161 -24.77 -14.30 -24.25
N THR A 162 -26.08 -14.21 -24.01
CA THR A 162 -27.03 -15.24 -24.40
C THR A 162 -27.14 -15.21 -25.91
N THR A 163 -26.43 -16.13 -26.57
CA THR A 163 -26.64 -16.44 -27.98
C THR A 163 -28.07 -16.92 -28.13
N THR A 164 -28.93 -16.02 -28.61
CA THR A 164 -30.27 -16.36 -29.08
C THR A 164 -30.10 -17.08 -30.41
N ASP A 165 -29.96 -18.41 -30.37
CA ASP A 165 -30.20 -19.23 -31.54
C ASP A 165 -31.71 -19.44 -31.65
N SER A 166 -32.33 -18.70 -32.57
CA SER A 166 -33.71 -18.92 -32.99
C SER A 166 -33.68 -19.24 -34.47
N SER A 167 -33.99 -20.49 -34.81
CA SER A 167 -34.66 -20.87 -36.07
C SER A 167 -34.92 -22.39 -36.12
N PRO A 168 -35.84 -22.86 -36.97
CA PRO A 168 -37.10 -22.26 -37.43
C PRO A 168 -38.34 -23.05 -37.01
#